data_AF-A0A926TFM7-F1
#
_entry.id   AF-A0A926TFM7-F1
#
_cell.length_a   1.000
_cell.length_b   1.000
_cell.length_c   1.000
_cell.angle_alpha   90.00
_cell.angle_beta   90.00
_cell.angle_gamma   90.00
#
_symmetry.space_group_name_H-M   'P 1'
#
loop_
_entity.id
_entity.type
_entity.pdbx_description
1 polymer ?
#
loop_
_entity_poly.entity_id
_entity_poly.type
_entity_poly.pdbx_seq_one_letter_code
_entity_poly.pdbx_strand_id
1 'polypeptide(L)'
;MTEPSKTGLAHSVLRVPSGFVAGATYPLQAALLLARSPALWSFVAVPVLVNLILGVVLYLGLLFPAWGAIAAWTGGLPIRLANWVAGLPPWAARILGWLPTGASFVDEVLSGLLAIVLLVLTGLLLVQFGAILGAPWYGSLAERIEQLRLKQLPPTEPQTVTRALYDIWRALTFQVKKLLLAGAIGIPLFLLNLVPGIGSAIASVGGIALAALLVGLDFFDPPLERRRFSFRTKL
;
A
#
# COMPACT_ATOMS: atom_id res chain seq x y z
N MET A 1 29.35 -46.57 -30.94
CA MET A 1 28.98 -46.24 -29.55
C MET A 1 29.28 -44.76 -29.33
N THR A 2 28.28 -43.91 -29.55
CA THR A 2 28.34 -42.46 -29.29
C THR A 2 26.93 -42.03 -28.90
N GLU A 3 26.85 -41.28 -27.80
CA GLU A 3 25.66 -41.02 -26.99
C GLU A 3 24.53 -40.27 -27.73
N PRO A 4 23.25 -40.48 -27.33
CA PRO A 4 22.14 -39.69 -27.84
C PRO A 4 22.10 -38.27 -27.25
N SER A 5 21.95 -37.32 -28.15
CA SER A 5 21.69 -35.88 -27.96
C SER A 5 20.63 -35.60 -26.88
N LYS A 6 21.06 -34.99 -25.76
CA LYS A 6 20.20 -34.38 -24.74
C LYS A 6 19.83 -32.93 -25.11
N THR A 7 19.42 -32.69 -26.35
CA THR A 7 19.13 -31.33 -26.86
C THR A 7 17.67 -31.09 -27.22
N GLY A 8 16.75 -31.93 -26.73
CA GLY A 8 15.31 -31.85 -27.04
C GLY A 8 14.39 -31.26 -25.95
N LEU A 9 14.84 -31.11 -24.70
CA LEU A 9 13.93 -30.84 -23.56
C LEU A 9 13.90 -29.38 -23.05
N ALA A 10 14.75 -28.49 -23.58
CA ALA A 10 14.86 -27.12 -23.08
C ALA A 10 14.06 -26.07 -23.87
N HIS A 11 13.43 -26.44 -24.99
CA HIS A 11 12.71 -25.50 -25.87
C HIS A 11 11.18 -25.47 -25.67
N SER A 12 10.64 -26.24 -24.74
CA SER A 12 9.18 -26.33 -24.51
C SER A 12 8.71 -25.58 -23.27
N VAL A 13 9.32 -24.44 -22.93
CA VAL A 13 8.76 -23.54 -21.92
C VAL A 13 7.65 -22.72 -22.57
N LEU A 14 6.49 -23.36 -22.66
CA LEU A 14 5.14 -22.78 -22.72
C LEU A 14 5.00 -21.50 -23.55
N ARG A 15 4.53 -21.63 -24.80
CA ARG A 15 3.75 -20.56 -25.44
C ARG A 15 2.54 -20.31 -24.56
N VAL A 16 2.62 -19.32 -23.69
CA VAL A 16 1.50 -18.92 -22.84
C VAL A 16 0.40 -18.40 -23.75
N PRO A 17 -0.84 -18.92 -23.69
CA PRO A 17 -1.93 -18.37 -24.47
C PRO A 17 -2.08 -16.88 -24.16
N SER A 18 -2.13 -16.01 -25.17
CA SER A 18 -2.40 -14.59 -24.96
C SER A 18 -3.87 -14.40 -24.60
N GLY A 19 -4.17 -13.74 -23.48
CA GLY A 19 -5.55 -13.45 -23.07
C GLY A 19 -5.75 -13.27 -21.57
N PHE A 20 -6.98 -12.94 -21.18
CA PHE A 20 -7.39 -12.67 -19.80
C PHE A 20 -7.03 -13.81 -18.82
N VAL A 21 -7.25 -15.05 -19.23
CA VAL A 21 -6.96 -16.25 -18.41
C VAL A 21 -5.47 -16.39 -18.14
N ALA A 22 -4.61 -16.11 -19.12
CA ALA A 22 -3.18 -16.12 -18.89
C ALA A 22 -2.76 -14.98 -17.95
N GLY A 23 -3.32 -13.78 -18.15
CA GLY A 23 -3.20 -12.63 -17.25
C GLY A 23 -3.45 -13.00 -15.77
N ALA A 24 -4.58 -13.67 -15.52
CA ALA A 24 -4.98 -14.09 -14.17
C ALA A 24 -4.03 -15.14 -13.55
N THR A 25 -3.30 -15.91 -14.36
CA THR A 25 -2.36 -16.94 -13.85
C THR A 25 -0.96 -16.40 -13.53
N TYR A 26 -0.60 -15.17 -13.92
CA TYR A 26 0.74 -14.63 -13.67
C TYR A 26 1.14 -14.59 -12.18
N PRO A 27 0.27 -14.25 -11.21
CA PRO A 27 0.63 -14.30 -9.79
C PRO A 27 1.02 -15.72 -9.34
N LEU A 28 0.28 -16.74 -9.80
CA LEU A 28 0.58 -18.14 -9.49
C LEU A 28 1.89 -18.59 -10.14
N GLN A 29 2.12 -18.20 -11.39
CA GLN A 29 3.38 -18.48 -12.09
C GLN A 29 4.57 -17.77 -11.42
N ALA A 30 4.39 -16.54 -10.93
CA ALA A 30 5.40 -15.80 -10.21
C ALA A 30 5.74 -16.48 -8.88
N ALA A 31 4.74 -16.94 -8.12
CA ALA A 31 4.93 -17.70 -6.89
C ALA A 31 5.70 -19.02 -7.17
N LEU A 32 5.34 -19.75 -8.23
CA LEU A 32 6.05 -20.97 -8.63
C LEU A 32 7.50 -20.68 -9.06
N LEU A 33 7.74 -19.58 -9.76
CA LEU A 33 9.08 -19.16 -10.16
C LEU A 33 9.96 -18.82 -8.95
N LEU A 34 9.41 -18.09 -7.97
CA LEU A 34 10.09 -17.80 -6.71
C LEU A 34 10.37 -19.07 -5.91
N ALA A 35 9.40 -19.98 -5.80
CA ALA A 35 9.57 -21.25 -5.11
C ALA A 35 10.68 -22.12 -5.73
N ARG A 36 10.87 -22.05 -7.05
CA ARG A 36 11.91 -22.81 -7.77
C ARG A 36 13.28 -22.11 -7.82
N SER A 37 13.36 -20.85 -7.43
CA SER A 37 14.56 -20.03 -7.57
C SER A 37 15.05 -19.53 -6.21
N PRO A 38 15.79 -20.34 -5.44
CA PRO A 38 16.23 -19.98 -4.08
C PRO A 38 17.07 -18.69 -4.05
N ALA A 39 17.83 -18.41 -5.12
CA ALA A 39 18.60 -17.19 -5.25
C ALA A 39 17.76 -15.90 -5.29
N LEU A 40 16.46 -15.97 -5.62
CA LEU A 40 15.57 -14.80 -5.64
C LEU A 40 15.01 -14.45 -4.25
N TRP A 41 15.05 -15.39 -3.29
CA TRP A 41 14.43 -15.20 -1.98
C TRP A 41 15.12 -14.12 -1.15
N SER A 42 16.42 -13.89 -1.33
CA SER A 42 17.11 -12.78 -0.66
C SER A 42 16.50 -11.42 -1.04
N PHE A 43 16.08 -11.25 -2.30
CA PHE A 43 15.46 -10.02 -2.77
C PHE A 43 14.03 -9.81 -2.28
N VAL A 44 13.36 -10.87 -1.82
CA VAL A 44 12.02 -10.78 -1.20
C VAL A 44 12.13 -10.65 0.32
N ALA A 45 12.99 -11.47 0.94
CA ALA A 45 13.14 -11.53 2.38
C ALA A 45 13.71 -10.23 2.95
N VAL A 46 14.68 -9.60 2.28
CA VAL A 46 15.31 -8.38 2.82
C VAL A 46 14.30 -7.22 2.92
N PRO A 47 13.51 -6.86 1.90
CA PRO A 47 12.47 -5.84 2.04
C PRO A 47 11.42 -6.16 3.12
N VAL A 48 11.05 -7.44 3.25
CA VAL A 48 10.13 -7.88 4.31
C VAL A 48 10.75 -7.65 5.69
N LEU A 49 12.02 -8.00 5.88
CA LEU A 49 12.75 -7.77 7.13
C LEU A 49 12.89 -6.27 7.42
N VAL A 50 13.22 -5.47 6.40
CA VAL A 50 13.29 -4.00 6.53
C VAL A 50 11.95 -3.42 6.96
N ASN A 51 10.85 -3.86 6.34
CA ASN A 51 9.50 -3.43 6.72
C ASN A 51 9.10 -3.90 8.12
N LEU A 52 9.52 -5.10 8.53
CA LEU A 52 9.30 -5.59 9.88
C LEU A 52 10.04 -4.74 10.91
N ILE A 53 11.32 -4.44 10.67
CA ILE A 53 12.13 -3.57 11.52
C ILE A 53 11.50 -2.17 11.58
N LEU A 54 11.13 -1.60 10.43
CA LEU A 54 10.44 -0.31 10.37
C LEU A 54 9.12 -0.34 11.15
N GLY A 55 8.34 -1.41 11.05
CA GLY A 55 7.12 -1.61 11.82
C GLY A 55 7.37 -1.63 13.32
N VAL A 56 8.42 -2.32 13.78
CA VAL A 56 8.84 -2.32 15.19
C VAL A 56 9.28 -0.93 15.63
N VAL A 57 10.04 -0.22 14.82
CA VAL A 57 10.50 1.15 15.10
C VAL A 57 9.31 2.12 15.20
N LEU A 58 8.37 2.06 14.26
CA LEU A 58 7.16 2.89 14.30
C LEU A 58 6.25 2.50 15.46
N TYR A 59 6.14 1.21 15.79
CA TYR A 59 5.38 0.76 16.94
C TYR A 59 5.94 1.31 18.24
N LEU A 60 7.23 1.08 18.51
CA LEU A 60 7.89 1.48 19.75
C LEU A 60 8.11 3.00 19.84
N GLY A 61 8.42 3.64 18.72
CA GLY A 61 8.78 5.06 18.67
C GLY A 61 7.60 6.01 18.49
N LEU A 62 6.49 5.54 17.91
CA LEU A 62 5.33 6.38 17.61
C LEU A 62 4.05 5.80 18.20
N LEU A 63 3.63 4.61 17.80
CA LEU A 63 2.29 4.10 18.13
C LEU A 63 2.10 3.90 19.63
N PHE A 64 3.02 3.18 20.28
CA PHE A 64 2.98 2.86 21.71
C PHE A 64 3.00 4.13 22.59
N PRO A 65 3.98 5.05 22.44
CA PRO A 65 4.00 6.26 23.26
C PRO A 65 2.82 7.20 22.95
N ALA A 66 2.41 7.34 21.68
CA ALA A 66 1.28 8.19 21.32
C ALA A 66 -0.05 7.65 21.87
N TRP A 67 -0.22 6.32 21.90
CA TRP A 67 -1.40 5.70 22.51
C TRP A 67 -1.52 6.04 24.00
N GLY A 68 -0.41 5.89 24.74
CA GLY A 68 -0.34 6.28 26.15
C GLY A 68 -0.56 7.78 26.35
N ALA A 69 -0.02 8.61 25.47
CA ALA A 69 -0.19 10.07 25.52
C ALA A 69 -1.65 10.48 25.30
N ILE A 70 -2.38 9.86 24.37
CA ILE A 70 -3.81 10.10 24.15
C ILE A 70 -4.57 9.82 25.46
N ALA A 71 -4.40 8.61 26.03
CA ALA A 71 -5.09 8.22 27.26
C ALA A 71 -4.77 9.15 28.44
N ALA A 72 -3.51 9.59 28.57
CA ALA A 72 -3.10 10.51 29.62
C ALA A 72 -3.70 11.92 29.46
N TRP A 73 -3.79 12.42 28.22
CA TRP A 73 -4.32 13.75 27.92
C TRP A 73 -5.83 13.83 28.11
N THR A 74 -6.56 12.81 27.69
CA THR A 74 -8.01 12.85 27.63
C THR A 74 -8.65 12.39 28.96
N GLY A 75 -8.08 11.37 29.61
CA GLY A 75 -8.60 10.80 30.87
C GLY A 75 -8.44 11.68 32.12
N GLY A 76 -7.63 12.74 32.06
CA GLY A 76 -7.43 13.65 33.20
C GLY A 76 -8.60 14.58 33.47
N LEU A 77 -9.39 14.93 32.45
CA LEU A 77 -10.47 15.93 32.55
C LEU A 77 -11.66 15.45 33.40
N PRO A 78 -12.22 14.24 33.17
CA PRO A 78 -13.36 13.75 33.95
C PRO A 78 -13.03 13.64 35.45
N ILE A 79 -11.81 13.19 35.78
CA ILE A 79 -11.34 13.05 37.17
C ILE A 79 -11.22 14.42 37.85
N ARG A 80 -10.62 15.41 37.17
CA ARG A 80 -10.49 16.77 37.71
C ARG A 80 -11.86 17.41 37.93
N LEU A 81 -12.80 17.20 37.01
CA LEU A 81 -14.18 17.68 37.14
C LEU A 81 -14.92 16.98 38.28
N ALA A 82 -14.77 15.66 38.43
CA ALA A 82 -15.37 14.91 39.54
C ALA A 82 -14.88 15.42 40.90
N ASN A 83 -13.58 15.62 41.06
CA ASN A 83 -12.99 16.16 42.29
C ASN A 83 -13.46 17.59 42.57
N TRP A 84 -13.59 18.43 41.53
CA TRP A 84 -14.10 19.79 41.67
C TRP A 84 -15.57 19.81 42.10
N VAL A 85 -16.42 18.98 41.46
CA VAL A 85 -17.85 18.86 41.81
C VAL A 85 -18.03 18.33 43.23
N ALA A 86 -17.19 17.39 43.68
CA ALA A 86 -17.22 16.84 45.04
C ALA A 86 -16.88 17.88 46.12
N GLY A 87 -16.14 18.93 45.78
CA GLY A 87 -15.80 20.03 46.70
C GLY A 87 -16.88 21.11 46.84
N LEU A 88 -17.97 21.04 46.07
CA LEU A 88 -19.03 22.04 46.08
C LEU A 88 -20.05 21.80 47.21
N PRO A 89 -20.80 22.84 47.64
CA PRO A 89 -21.94 22.66 48.54
C PRO A 89 -22.97 21.65 47.98
N PRO A 90 -23.72 20.93 48.84
CA PRO A 90 -24.60 19.82 48.41
C PRO A 90 -25.62 20.18 47.32
N TRP A 91 -26.18 21.40 47.37
CA TRP A 91 -27.14 21.88 46.39
C TRP A 91 -26.49 22.05 45.00
N ALA A 92 -25.25 22.54 44.95
CA ALA A 92 -24.54 22.80 43.69
C ALA A 92 -23.99 21.49 43.10
N ALA A 93 -23.46 20.60 43.95
CA ALA A 93 -23.03 19.28 43.55
C ALA A 93 -24.18 18.45 42.93
N ARG A 94 -25.41 18.58 43.45
CA ARG A 94 -26.59 17.92 42.87
C ARG A 94 -26.95 18.44 41.48
N ILE A 95 -26.77 19.73 41.22
CA ILE A 95 -27.07 20.34 39.91
C ILE A 95 -25.96 20.04 38.89
N LEU A 96 -24.70 20.01 39.32
CA LEU A 96 -23.52 19.83 38.46
C LEU A 96 -23.00 18.38 38.40
N GLY A 97 -23.64 17.43 39.08
CA GLY A 97 -23.22 16.03 39.14
C GLY A 97 -23.17 15.31 37.79
N TRP A 98 -23.83 15.84 36.75
CA TRP A 98 -23.80 15.30 35.39
C TRP A 98 -22.53 15.69 34.61
N LEU A 99 -21.82 16.74 35.03
CA LEU A 99 -20.67 17.32 34.33
C LEU A 99 -19.52 16.30 34.14
N PRO A 100 -19.14 15.51 35.17
CA PRO A 100 -18.10 14.49 35.02
C PRO A 100 -18.50 13.36 34.06
N THR A 101 -19.78 12.95 34.06
CA THR A 101 -20.30 11.91 33.17
C THR A 101 -20.40 12.40 31.72
N GLY A 102 -20.77 13.67 31.51
CA GLY A 102 -20.71 14.28 30.18
C GLY A 102 -19.26 14.38 29.68
N ALA A 103 -18.32 14.73 30.55
CA ALA A 103 -16.91 14.81 30.22
C ALA A 103 -16.31 13.44 29.86
N SER A 104 -16.71 12.35 30.53
CA SER A 104 -16.23 11.00 30.19
C SER A 104 -16.69 10.55 28.80
N PHE A 105 -17.92 10.88 28.40
CA PHE A 105 -18.39 10.61 27.04
C PHE A 105 -17.57 11.35 25.99
N VAL A 106 -17.31 12.64 26.19
CA VAL A 106 -16.49 13.44 25.27
C VAL A 106 -15.06 12.91 25.19
N ASP A 107 -14.49 12.52 26.33
CA ASP A 107 -13.17 11.88 26.42
C ASP A 107 -13.11 10.58 25.59
N GLU A 108 -14.06 9.67 25.76
CA GLU A 108 -14.11 8.40 25.00
C GLU A 108 -14.21 8.64 23.49
N VAL A 109 -15.08 9.55 23.06
CA VAL A 109 -15.25 9.89 21.64
C VAL A 109 -13.97 10.53 21.07
N LEU A 110 -13.39 11.48 21.78
CA LEU A 110 -12.17 12.17 21.35
C LEU A 110 -10.98 11.19 21.29
N SER A 111 -10.83 10.34 22.31
CA SER A 111 -9.82 9.29 22.37
C SER A 111 -9.94 8.33 21.20
N GLY A 112 -11.15 7.87 20.90
CA GLY A 112 -11.43 6.99 19.77
C GLY A 112 -11.08 7.62 18.43
N LEU A 113 -11.45 8.90 18.23
CA LEU A 113 -11.09 9.64 17.01
C LEU A 113 -9.58 9.81 16.86
N LEU A 114 -8.88 10.22 17.93
CA LEU A 114 -7.43 10.37 17.93
C LEU A 114 -6.72 9.03 17.71
N ALA A 115 -7.22 7.93 18.28
CA ALA A 115 -6.72 6.59 18.05
C ALA A 115 -6.86 6.16 16.59
N ILE A 116 -8.01 6.42 15.95
CA ILE A 116 -8.21 6.14 14.52
C ILE A 116 -7.22 6.95 13.68
N VAL A 117 -7.08 8.25 13.94
CA VAL A 117 -6.13 9.11 13.22
C VAL A 117 -4.70 8.61 13.40
N LEU A 118 -4.30 8.25 14.63
CA LEU A 118 -2.98 7.71 14.93
C LEU A 118 -2.70 6.40 14.17
N LEU A 119 -3.66 5.48 14.14
CA LEU A 119 -3.54 4.21 13.41
C LEU A 119 -3.42 4.44 11.90
N VAL A 120 -4.26 5.32 11.34
CA VAL A 120 -4.21 5.68 9.92
C VAL A 120 -2.85 6.29 9.57
N LEU A 121 -2.39 7.28 10.34
CA LEU A 121 -1.10 7.94 10.11
C LEU A 121 0.06 6.96 10.21
N THR A 122 0.07 6.10 11.22
CA THR A 122 1.13 5.09 11.40
C THR A 122 1.12 4.08 10.26
N GLY A 123 -0.06 3.63 9.82
CA GLY A 123 -0.21 2.76 8.66
C GLY A 123 0.30 3.40 7.37
N LEU A 124 -0.03 4.68 7.14
CA LEU A 124 0.45 5.44 5.99
C LEU A 124 1.98 5.58 6.00
N LEU A 125 2.56 5.90 7.15
CA LEU A 125 4.02 5.97 7.31
C LEU A 125 4.66 4.62 7.01
N LEU A 126 4.13 3.53 7.57
CA LEU A 126 4.66 2.19 7.34
C LEU A 126 4.64 1.81 5.85
N VAL A 127 3.53 2.08 5.15
CA VAL A 127 3.40 1.79 3.72
C VAL A 127 4.34 2.66 2.88
N GLN A 128 4.40 3.98 3.14
CA GLN A 128 5.22 4.90 2.36
C GLN A 128 6.71 4.64 2.56
N PHE A 129 7.18 4.62 3.81
CA PHE A 129 8.59 4.36 4.11
C PHE A 129 8.98 2.94 3.71
N GLY A 130 8.08 1.96 3.89
CA GLY A 130 8.37 0.59 3.49
C GLY A 130 8.53 0.42 1.97
N ALA A 131 7.71 1.10 1.18
CA ALA A 131 7.86 1.10 -0.28
C ALA A 131 9.17 1.80 -0.72
N ILE A 132 9.51 2.93 -0.11
CA ILE A 132 10.74 3.68 -0.41
C ILE A 132 11.98 2.85 -0.07
N LEU A 133 12.02 2.26 1.13
CA LEU A 133 13.14 1.44 1.57
C LEU A 133 13.21 0.11 0.80
N GLY A 134 12.08 -0.45 0.37
CA GLY A 134 12.04 -1.67 -0.44
C GLY A 134 12.40 -1.49 -1.92
N ALA A 135 12.31 -0.26 -2.44
CA ALA A 135 12.51 0.06 -3.86
C ALA A 135 13.80 -0.50 -4.49
N PRO A 136 14.98 -0.45 -3.83
CA PRO A 136 16.22 -0.99 -4.40
C PRO A 136 16.12 -2.49 -4.73
N TRP A 137 15.51 -3.27 -3.83
CA TRP A 137 15.36 -4.71 -4.00
C TRP A 137 14.29 -5.08 -5.02
N TYR A 138 13.20 -4.31 -5.11
CA TYR A 138 12.19 -4.51 -6.16
C TYR A 138 12.81 -4.33 -7.56
N GLY A 139 13.66 -3.32 -7.72
CA GLY A 139 14.41 -3.08 -8.96
C GLY A 139 15.33 -4.24 -9.32
N SER A 140 16.17 -4.69 -8.38
CA SER A 140 17.10 -5.80 -8.58
C SER A 140 16.40 -7.15 -8.81
N LEU A 141 15.28 -7.41 -8.12
CA LEU A 141 14.46 -8.60 -8.34
C LEU A 141 13.92 -8.64 -9.78
N ALA A 142 13.38 -7.51 -10.26
CA ALA A 142 12.88 -7.39 -11.63
C ALA A 142 13.99 -7.63 -12.65
N GLU A 143 15.19 -7.08 -12.45
CA GLU A 143 16.36 -7.34 -13.32
C GLU A 143 16.74 -8.81 -13.36
N ARG A 144 16.79 -9.48 -12.20
CA ARG A 144 17.17 -10.90 -12.14
C ARG A 144 16.12 -11.79 -12.78
N ILE A 145 14.83 -11.48 -12.61
CA ILE A 145 13.73 -12.18 -13.29
C ILE A 145 13.83 -11.99 -14.81
N GLU A 146 14.13 -10.77 -15.28
CA GLU A 146 14.31 -10.47 -16.70
C GLU A 146 15.52 -11.21 -17.27
N GLN A 147 16.65 -11.25 -16.56
CA GLN A 147 17.82 -12.06 -16.92
C GLN A 147 17.49 -13.56 -17.01
N LEU A 148 16.74 -14.11 -16.05
CA LEU A 148 16.36 -15.52 -16.04
C LEU A 148 15.42 -15.88 -17.21
N ARG A 149 14.55 -14.94 -17.61
CA ARG A 149 13.51 -15.16 -18.64
C ARG A 149 14.00 -14.85 -20.06
N LEU A 150 14.72 -13.73 -20.24
CA LEU A 150 15.13 -13.20 -21.54
C LEU A 150 16.62 -13.43 -21.85
N LYS A 151 17.42 -13.87 -20.87
CA LYS A 151 18.89 -14.01 -20.98
C LYS A 151 19.61 -12.74 -21.44
N GLN A 152 18.98 -11.59 -21.26
CA GLN A 152 19.54 -10.28 -21.59
C GLN A 152 19.58 -9.42 -20.33
N LEU A 153 20.68 -8.71 -20.15
CA LEU A 153 20.81 -7.71 -19.08
C LEU A 153 20.05 -6.45 -19.52
N PRO A 154 19.18 -5.88 -18.67
CA PRO A 154 18.61 -4.57 -18.96
C PRO A 154 19.74 -3.54 -19.08
N PRO A 155 19.65 -2.59 -20.02
CA PRO A 155 20.69 -1.60 -20.23
C PRO A 155 20.87 -0.74 -18.98
N THR A 156 22.05 -0.82 -18.35
CA THR A 156 22.42 0.02 -17.21
C THR A 156 22.74 1.43 -17.72
N GLU A 157 21.78 2.36 -17.62
CA GLU A 157 22.08 3.76 -17.92
C GLU A 157 22.82 4.42 -16.74
N PRO A 158 23.86 5.24 -16.99
CA PRO A 158 24.56 5.95 -15.91
C PRO A 158 23.61 6.94 -15.22
N GLN A 159 23.62 6.92 -13.88
CA GLN A 159 22.82 7.81 -13.06
C GLN A 159 23.40 9.23 -13.12
N THR A 160 22.70 10.15 -13.78
CA THR A 160 23.03 11.58 -13.84
C THR A 160 21.99 12.36 -13.03
N VAL A 161 22.39 13.41 -12.32
CA VAL A 161 21.46 14.25 -11.51
C VAL A 161 20.28 14.77 -12.34
N THR A 162 20.53 15.18 -13.59
CA THR A 162 19.48 15.63 -14.53
C THR A 162 18.47 14.52 -14.86
N ARG A 163 18.92 13.26 -14.91
CA ARG A 163 18.05 12.10 -15.15
C ARG A 163 17.23 11.78 -13.91
N ALA A 164 17.83 11.82 -12.73
CA ALA A 164 17.10 11.64 -11.47
C ALA A 164 15.95 12.64 -11.32
N LEU A 165 16.18 13.92 -11.65
CA LEU A 165 15.13 14.95 -11.65
C LEU A 165 14.02 14.66 -12.69
N TYR A 166 14.41 14.23 -13.89
CA TYR A 166 13.46 13.83 -14.93
C TYR A 166 12.60 12.62 -14.50
N ASP A 167 13.22 11.62 -13.87
CA ASP A 167 12.55 10.42 -13.38
C ASP A 167 11.58 10.75 -12.24
N ILE A 168 11.97 11.62 -11.30
CA ILE A 168 11.08 12.12 -10.24
C ILE A 168 9.88 12.86 -10.84
N TRP A 169 10.13 13.80 -11.76
CA TRP A 169 9.06 14.56 -12.42
C TRP A 169 8.09 13.62 -13.16
N ARG A 170 8.63 12.66 -13.91
CA ARG A 170 7.85 11.69 -14.65
C ARG A 170 7.01 10.81 -13.72
N ALA A 171 7.61 10.25 -12.67
CA ALA A 171 6.91 9.45 -11.66
C ALA A 171 5.79 10.24 -10.99
N LEU A 172 6.03 11.50 -10.64
CA LEU A 172 5.01 12.38 -10.09
C LEU A 172 3.86 12.60 -11.07
N THR A 173 4.16 12.86 -12.36
CA THR A 173 3.10 13.00 -13.38
C THR A 173 2.33 11.69 -13.60
N PHE A 174 2.96 10.53 -13.44
CA PHE A 174 2.29 9.23 -13.50
C PHE A 174 1.31 9.07 -12.33
N GLN A 175 1.76 9.35 -11.11
CA GLN A 175 0.94 9.31 -9.90
C GLN A 175 -0.29 10.24 -10.03
N VAL A 176 -0.10 11.46 -10.53
CA VAL A 176 -1.18 12.44 -10.75
C VAL A 176 -2.17 11.95 -11.81
N LYS A 177 -1.70 11.42 -12.94
CA LYS A 177 -2.58 10.88 -14.00
C LYS A 177 -3.38 9.68 -13.50
N LYS A 178 -2.77 8.83 -12.67
CA LYS A 178 -3.46 7.71 -12.01
C LYS A 178 -4.57 8.21 -11.09
N LEU A 179 -4.30 9.24 -10.30
CA LEU A 179 -5.30 9.85 -9.41
C LEU A 179 -6.45 10.50 -10.21
N LEU A 180 -6.13 11.19 -11.32
CA LEU A 180 -7.14 11.75 -12.21
C LEU A 180 -8.00 10.67 -12.87
N LEU A 181 -7.41 9.56 -13.32
CA LEU A 181 -8.15 8.40 -13.85
C LEU A 181 -9.07 7.80 -12.78
N ALA A 182 -8.54 7.60 -11.57
CA ALA A 182 -9.29 7.08 -10.43
C ALA A 182 -10.45 8.01 -10.04
N GLY A 183 -10.24 9.33 -10.03
CA GLY A 183 -11.30 10.31 -9.78
C GLY A 183 -12.33 10.37 -10.90
N ALA A 184 -11.88 10.43 -12.16
CA ALA A 184 -12.75 10.57 -13.33
C ALA A 184 -13.70 9.39 -13.51
N ILE A 185 -13.29 8.17 -13.16
CA ILE A 185 -14.13 6.97 -13.23
C ILE A 185 -14.77 6.64 -11.88
N GLY A 186 -14.01 6.79 -10.80
CA GLY A 186 -14.45 6.42 -9.45
C GLY A 186 -15.54 7.33 -8.88
N ILE A 187 -15.51 8.64 -9.15
CA ILE A 187 -16.55 9.56 -8.68
C ILE A 187 -17.91 9.23 -9.33
N PRO A 188 -18.03 9.06 -10.66
CA PRO A 188 -19.28 8.59 -11.27
C PRO A 188 -19.77 7.25 -10.74
N LEU A 189 -18.88 6.26 -10.55
CA LEU A 189 -19.25 4.95 -9.98
C LEU A 189 -19.76 5.09 -8.54
N PHE A 190 -19.13 5.95 -7.74
CA PHE A 190 -19.57 6.25 -6.38
C PHE A 190 -20.97 6.88 -6.37
N LEU A 191 -21.23 7.84 -7.27
CA LEU A 191 -22.56 8.46 -7.39
C LEU A 191 -23.62 7.45 -7.85
N LEU A 192 -23.28 6.55 -8.78
CA LEU A 192 -24.18 5.47 -9.21
C LEU A 192 -24.53 4.52 -8.07
N ASN A 193 -23.62 4.30 -7.12
CA ASN A 193 -23.88 3.44 -5.95
C ASN A 193 -24.99 3.97 -5.03
N LEU A 194 -25.37 5.25 -5.15
CA LEU A 194 -26.50 5.84 -4.43
C LEU A 194 -27.86 5.34 -4.94
N VAL A 195 -27.92 4.78 -6.16
CA VAL A 195 -29.14 4.19 -6.73
C VAL A 195 -29.18 2.70 -6.40
N PRO A 196 -30.09 2.24 -5.50
CA PRO A 196 -30.15 0.85 -5.10
C PRO A 196 -30.50 -0.07 -6.27
N GLY A 197 -29.90 -1.27 -6.28
CA GLY A 197 -30.10 -2.28 -7.33
C GLY A 197 -29.11 -2.09 -8.49
N ILE A 198 -29.56 -1.51 -9.60
CA ILE A 198 -28.76 -1.40 -10.83
C ILE A 198 -27.51 -0.53 -10.61
N GLY A 199 -27.66 0.59 -9.90
CA GLY A 199 -26.55 1.50 -9.62
C GLY A 199 -25.45 0.84 -8.80
N SER A 200 -25.81 0.13 -7.72
CA SER A 200 -24.85 -0.63 -6.91
C SER A 200 -24.18 -1.78 -7.68
N ALA A 201 -24.91 -2.48 -8.56
CA ALA A 201 -24.33 -3.53 -9.40
C ALA A 201 -23.27 -2.99 -10.36
N ILE A 202 -23.59 -1.89 -11.07
CA ILE A 202 -22.64 -1.23 -11.98
C ILE A 202 -21.45 -0.66 -11.20
N ALA A 203 -21.70 0.01 -10.07
CA ALA A 203 -20.66 0.55 -9.21
C ALA A 203 -19.69 -0.53 -8.70
N SER A 204 -20.21 -1.71 -8.34
CA SER A 204 -19.39 -2.82 -7.86
C SER A 204 -18.51 -3.39 -8.97
N VAL A 205 -19.08 -3.72 -10.13
CA VAL A 205 -18.33 -4.28 -11.26
C VAL A 205 -17.31 -3.25 -11.78
N GLY A 206 -17.74 -2.00 -11.96
CA GLY A 206 -16.88 -0.92 -12.40
C GLY A 206 -15.78 -0.59 -11.38
N GLY A 207 -16.09 -0.64 -10.08
CA GLY A 207 -15.12 -0.40 -9.02
C GLY A 207 -14.04 -1.47 -8.97
N ILE A 208 -14.42 -2.75 -9.11
CA ILE A 208 -13.47 -3.87 -9.21
C ILE A 208 -12.61 -3.73 -10.48
N ALA A 209 -13.22 -3.40 -11.62
CA ALA A 209 -12.48 -3.21 -12.87
C ALA A 209 -11.49 -2.04 -12.79
N LEU A 210 -11.89 -0.91 -12.19
CA LEU A 210 -11.04 0.24 -11.96
C LEU A 210 -9.89 -0.12 -11.02
N ALA A 211 -10.16 -0.79 -9.90
CA ALA A 211 -9.13 -1.24 -8.97
C ALA A 211 -8.14 -2.20 -9.65
N ALA A 212 -8.62 -3.16 -10.43
CA ALA A 212 -7.78 -4.09 -11.18
C ALA A 212 -6.90 -3.36 -12.22
N LEU A 213 -7.44 -2.36 -12.91
CA LEU A 213 -6.69 -1.53 -13.85
C LEU A 213 -5.59 -0.72 -13.14
N LEU A 214 -5.92 -0.07 -12.02
CA LEU A 214 -4.97 0.74 -11.25
C LEU A 214 -3.82 -0.12 -10.70
N VAL A 215 -4.15 -1.30 -10.15
CA VAL A 215 -3.15 -2.28 -9.68
C VAL A 215 -2.31 -2.78 -10.85
N GLY A 216 -2.93 -3.10 -11.99
CA GLY A 216 -2.21 -3.50 -13.21
C GLY A 216 -1.21 -2.43 -13.66
N LEU A 217 -1.63 -1.16 -13.69
CA LEU A 217 -0.76 -0.04 -14.02
C LEU A 217 0.42 0.08 -13.04
N ASP A 218 0.20 -0.07 -11.73
CA ASP A 218 1.26 0.00 -10.73
C ASP A 218 2.32 -1.10 -10.89
N PHE A 219 1.90 -2.33 -11.19
CA PHE A 219 2.83 -3.45 -11.38
C PHE A 219 3.52 -3.47 -12.75
N PHE A 220 2.88 -2.93 -13.79
CA PHE A 220 3.49 -2.78 -15.11
C PHE A 220 4.33 -1.50 -15.25
N ASP A 221 4.22 -0.56 -14.32
CA ASP A 221 4.96 0.70 -14.39
C ASP A 221 6.48 0.49 -14.46
N PRO A 222 7.12 -0.27 -13.56
CA PRO A 222 8.58 -0.43 -13.58
C PRO A 222 9.16 -1.03 -14.88
N PRO A 223 8.63 -2.13 -15.46
CA PRO A 223 9.16 -2.67 -16.71
C PRO A 223 8.86 -1.79 -17.93
N LEU A 224 7.72 -1.08 -17.96
CA LEU A 224 7.36 -0.18 -19.05
C LEU A 224 8.11 1.15 -18.97
N GLU A 225 8.46 1.59 -17.77
CA GLU A 225 9.24 2.81 -17.52
C GLU A 225 10.70 2.65 -17.96
N ARG A 226 11.31 1.47 -17.78
CA ARG A 226 12.63 1.15 -18.37
C ARG A 226 12.65 1.29 -19.89
N ARG A 227 11.52 1.04 -20.55
CA ARG A 227 11.33 1.21 -22.00
C ARG A 227 10.81 2.60 -22.38
N ARG A 228 10.71 3.50 -21.39
CA ARG A 228 10.28 4.89 -21.51
C ARG A 228 8.89 5.09 -22.14
N PHE A 229 7.96 4.16 -22.00
CA PHE A 229 6.61 4.33 -22.54
C PHE A 229 5.80 5.46 -21.87
N SER A 230 5.02 6.19 -22.67
CA SER A 230 4.11 7.24 -22.19
C SER A 230 2.88 6.64 -21.50
N PHE A 231 2.22 7.38 -20.59
CA PHE A 231 1.02 6.89 -19.88
C PHE A 231 -0.07 6.37 -20.83
N ARG A 232 -0.29 7.04 -21.97
CA ARG A 232 -1.27 6.62 -22.98
C ARG A 232 -0.91 5.30 -23.68
N THR A 233 0.37 4.95 -23.71
CA THR A 233 0.86 3.70 -24.28
C THR A 233 0.79 2.54 -23.26
N LYS A 234 0.68 2.87 -21.97
CA LYS A 234 0.55 1.88 -20.88
C LYS A 234 -0.89 1.44 -20.64
N LEU A 235 -1.85 2.24 -21.10
CA LEU A 235 -3.30 2.05 -20.97
C LEU A 235 -3.83 1.30 -22.20
#